data_AF-A0A966RVB7-F1
#
_entry.id   AF-A0A966RVB7-F1
#
_cell.length_a   1.000
_cell.length_b   1.000
_cell.length_c   1.000
_cell.angle_alpha   90.00
_cell.angle_beta   90.00
_cell.angle_gamma   90.00
#
_symmetry.space_group_name_H-M   'P 1'
#
loop_
_entity.id
_entity.type
_entity.pdbx_description
1 polymer ?
#
loop_
_entity_poly.entity_id
_entity_poly.type
_entity_poly.pdbx_seq_one_letter_code
_entity_poly.pdbx_strand_id
1 'polypeptide(L)'
;MDCLILGDEIAEGIKQFRPECVTKTQANAPTDRWIRENGVKFAAKTVVISLGTYDAPSQTLENEALDNLRKLRAGIEADQVFWLLPAKAKPADAMRELARLYKDHLMIIEEKQRNQIHPTERGSELLATQSHTKGKMDWTKPTWPKRAPPLIGG
;
A
#
# COMPACT_ATOMS: atom_id res chain seq x y z
N MET A 1 -0.76 17.70 -9.78
CA MET A 1 -1.88 16.73 -9.82
C MET A 1 -2.40 16.55 -8.41
N ASP A 2 -3.71 16.40 -8.22
CA ASP A 2 -4.28 16.29 -6.87
C ASP A 2 -4.17 14.88 -6.29
N CYS A 3 -4.47 13.85 -7.08
CA CYS A 3 -4.42 12.46 -6.61
C CYS A 3 -3.83 11.50 -7.64
N LEU A 4 -3.00 10.56 -7.16
CA LEU A 4 -2.39 9.47 -7.92
C LEU A 4 -2.65 8.13 -7.22
N ILE A 5 -3.06 7.11 -7.97
CA ILE A 5 -3.14 5.72 -7.51
C ILE A 5 -2.12 4.90 -8.30
N LEU A 6 -1.21 4.23 -7.61
CA LEU A 6 -0.18 3.36 -8.16
C LEU A 6 -0.43 1.94 -7.67
N GLY A 7 -0.35 0.94 -8.55
CA GLY A 7 -0.34 -0.43 -8.03
C GLY A 7 -0.76 -1.56 -8.94
N ASP A 8 -1.30 -2.59 -8.30
CA ASP A 8 -1.90 -3.78 -8.88
C ASP A 8 -3.42 -3.62 -9.07
N GLU A 9 -4.12 -4.72 -9.38
CA GLU A 9 -5.57 -4.73 -9.56
C GLU A 9 -6.37 -4.34 -8.31
N ILE A 10 -5.77 -4.38 -7.11
CA ILE A 10 -6.44 -3.89 -5.90
C ILE A 10 -6.52 -2.36 -5.94
N ALA A 11 -5.47 -1.69 -6.44
CA ALA A 11 -5.50 -0.24 -6.69
C ALA A 11 -6.54 0.14 -7.76
N GLU A 12 -6.78 -0.72 -8.75
CA GLU A 12 -7.86 -0.52 -9.74
C GLU A 12 -9.23 -0.51 -9.06
N GLY A 13 -9.45 -1.38 -8.06
CA GLY A 13 -10.66 -1.36 -7.24
C GLY A 13 -10.87 -0.03 -6.50
N ILE A 14 -9.80 0.55 -5.95
CA ILE A 14 -9.86 1.86 -5.26
C ILE A 14 -10.27 2.97 -6.23
N LYS A 15 -9.76 2.93 -7.47
CA LYS A 15 -10.04 3.94 -8.50
C LYS A 15 -11.55 4.07 -8.79
N GLN A 16 -12.32 2.99 -8.70
CA GLN A 16 -13.78 3.03 -8.89
C GLN A 16 -14.48 4.01 -7.94
N PHE A 17 -13.94 4.18 -6.73
CA PHE A 17 -14.45 5.08 -5.68
C PHE A 17 -13.64 6.37 -5.56
N ARG A 18 -12.60 6.54 -6.36
CA ARG A 18 -11.73 7.71 -6.44
C ARG A 18 -11.57 8.17 -7.90
N PRO A 19 -12.68 8.48 -8.61
CA PRO A 19 -12.66 8.77 -10.04
C PRO A 19 -11.86 10.03 -10.40
N GLU A 20 -11.51 10.88 -9.43
CA GLU A 20 -10.64 12.05 -9.62
C GLU A 20 -9.15 11.72 -9.70
N CYS A 21 -8.70 10.56 -9.20
CA CYS A 21 -7.29 10.20 -9.18
C CYS A 21 -6.80 9.74 -10.55
N VAL A 22 -5.62 10.15 -10.97
CA VAL A 22 -4.94 9.49 -12.09
C VAL A 22 -4.42 8.13 -11.61
N THR A 23 -4.56 7.09 -12.43
CA THR A 23 -4.21 5.72 -12.03
C THR A 23 -3.15 5.14 -12.94
N LYS A 24 -2.18 4.44 -12.34
CA LYS A 24 -1.17 3.62 -13.02
C LYS A 24 -1.17 2.22 -12.39
N THR A 25 -1.95 1.34 -12.97
CA THR A 25 -2.18 -0.02 -12.46
C THR A 25 -1.67 -1.07 -13.43
N GLN A 26 -1.16 -2.17 -12.89
CA GLN A 26 -0.74 -3.35 -13.65
C GLN A 26 -1.11 -4.62 -12.90
N ALA A 27 -1.99 -5.41 -13.49
CA ALA A 27 -2.48 -6.63 -12.87
C ALA A 27 -1.34 -7.63 -12.59
N ASN A 28 -1.38 -8.28 -11.42
CA ASN A 28 -0.42 -9.31 -11.01
C ASN A 28 1.05 -8.85 -11.08
N ALA A 29 1.32 -7.57 -10.83
CA ALA A 29 2.65 -7.00 -10.95
C ALA A 29 3.42 -7.02 -9.62
N PRO A 30 4.57 -7.73 -9.55
CA PRO A 30 5.53 -7.45 -8.48
C PRO A 30 6.11 -6.04 -8.66
N THR A 31 6.52 -5.44 -7.55
CA THR A 31 6.97 -4.05 -7.43
C THR A 31 8.11 -3.73 -8.40
N ASP A 32 9.05 -4.66 -8.59
CA ASP A 32 10.19 -4.52 -9.51
C ASP A 32 9.74 -4.37 -10.98
N ARG A 33 8.78 -5.20 -11.41
CA ARG A 33 8.20 -5.14 -12.76
C ARG A 33 7.45 -3.84 -12.94
N TRP A 34 6.62 -3.48 -11.97
CA TRP A 34 5.86 -2.24 -12.01
C TRP A 34 6.78 -1.02 -12.14
N ILE A 35 7.87 -0.98 -11.37
CA ILE A 35 8.88 0.10 -11.43
C ILE A 35 9.59 0.15 -12.78
N ARG A 36 9.95 -1.00 -13.37
CA ARG A 36 10.60 -1.01 -14.70
C ARG A 36 9.73 -0.38 -15.77
N GLU A 37 8.42 -0.59 -15.70
CA GLU A 37 7.47 -0.14 -16.72
C GLU A 37 6.98 1.29 -16.48
N ASN A 38 6.91 1.75 -15.23
CA ASN A 38 6.33 3.06 -14.87
C ASN A 38 7.35 4.08 -14.37
N GLY A 39 8.56 3.64 -14.00
CA GLY A 39 9.54 4.45 -13.29
C GLY A 39 9.18 4.66 -11.82
N VAL A 40 9.89 5.59 -11.17
CA VAL A 40 9.72 5.91 -9.73
C VAL A 40 9.42 7.37 -9.43
N LYS A 41 9.52 8.25 -10.42
CA LYS A 41 9.38 9.70 -10.22
C LYS A 41 7.92 10.12 -10.38
N PHE A 42 7.28 10.48 -9.28
CA PHE A 42 5.88 10.90 -9.27
C PHE A 42 5.65 12.10 -8.35
N ALA A 43 4.74 13.00 -8.75
CA ALA A 43 4.37 14.16 -7.95
C ALA A 43 2.84 14.35 -7.92
N ALA A 44 2.25 14.33 -6.73
CA ALA A 44 0.82 14.59 -6.50
C ALA A 44 0.58 14.98 -5.04
N LYS A 45 -0.51 15.71 -4.73
CA LYS A 45 -0.83 16.02 -3.33
C LYS A 45 -1.10 14.75 -2.52
N THR A 46 -1.83 13.79 -3.11
CA THR A 46 -2.10 12.49 -2.51
C THR A 46 -1.63 11.36 -3.42
N VAL A 47 -0.92 10.40 -2.87
CA VAL A 47 -0.52 9.16 -3.56
C VAL A 47 -1.00 7.95 -2.78
N VAL A 48 -1.71 7.06 -3.44
CA VAL A 48 -2.14 5.75 -2.92
C VAL A 48 -1.32 4.67 -3.61
N ILE A 49 -0.76 3.74 -2.84
CA ILE A 49 0.14 2.70 -3.34
C ILE A 49 -0.38 1.32 -2.94
N SER A 50 -0.68 0.48 -3.93
CA SER A 50 -1.02 -0.95 -3.79
C SER A 50 0.01 -1.81 -4.52
N LEU A 51 1.14 -2.10 -3.87
CA LEU A 51 2.20 -2.96 -4.41
C LEU A 51 2.65 -3.94 -3.33
N GLY A 52 3.54 -4.88 -3.66
CA GLY A 52 4.03 -5.87 -2.68
C GLY A 52 3.18 -7.13 -2.50
N THR A 53 1.92 -7.16 -3.00
CA THR A 53 1.07 -8.36 -3.00
C THR A 53 1.75 -9.53 -3.73
N TYR A 54 2.33 -9.24 -4.89
CA TYR A 54 2.95 -10.23 -5.78
C TYR A 54 4.47 -10.37 -5.60
N ASP A 55 5.07 -9.59 -4.70
CA ASP A 55 6.49 -9.70 -4.43
C ASP A 55 6.84 -11.07 -3.87
N ALA A 56 7.97 -11.59 -4.34
CA ALA A 56 8.53 -12.83 -3.83
C ALA A 56 8.94 -12.62 -2.36
N PRO A 57 8.60 -13.57 -1.46
CA PRO A 57 9.09 -13.49 -0.09
C PRO A 57 10.60 -13.68 -0.09
N SER A 58 11.37 -12.66 0.32
CA SER A 58 12.81 -12.82 0.53
C SER A 58 13.08 -13.83 1.65
N GLN A 59 14.04 -14.72 1.45
CA GLN A 59 14.53 -15.65 2.49
C GLN A 59 15.57 -14.99 3.41
N THR A 60 16.07 -13.80 3.06
CA THR A 60 17.10 -13.05 3.78
C THR A 60 16.55 -11.79 4.47
N LEU A 61 17.33 -11.23 5.39
CA LEU A 61 17.04 -9.95 6.06
C LEU A 61 17.06 -8.77 5.08
N GLU A 62 17.91 -8.82 4.06
CA GLU A 62 17.86 -7.94 2.90
C GLU A 62 16.75 -8.43 1.97
N ASN A 63 15.76 -7.57 1.73
CA ASN A 63 14.57 -7.93 0.97
C ASN A 63 14.53 -7.06 -0.28
N GLU A 64 14.78 -7.63 -1.46
CA GLU A 64 14.70 -6.92 -2.74
C GLU A 64 13.34 -6.20 -2.92
N ALA A 65 12.26 -6.77 -2.38
CA ALA A 65 10.95 -6.12 -2.34
C ALA A 65 10.98 -4.81 -1.52
N LEU A 66 11.64 -4.83 -0.36
CA LEU A 66 11.83 -3.63 0.47
C LEU A 66 12.67 -2.59 -0.25
N ASP A 67 13.71 -2.97 -0.97
CA ASP A 67 14.55 -2.02 -1.73
C ASP A 67 13.78 -1.38 -2.88
N ASN A 68 12.97 -2.16 -3.60
CA ASN A 68 12.09 -1.63 -4.63
C ASN A 68 11.03 -0.67 -4.06
N LEU A 69 10.40 -1.03 -2.93
CA LEU A 69 9.46 -0.15 -2.24
C LEU A 69 10.13 1.12 -1.70
N ARG A 70 11.34 1.03 -1.14
CA ARG A 70 12.18 2.17 -0.72
C ARG A 70 12.48 3.08 -1.90
N LYS A 71 12.93 2.51 -3.00
CA LYS A 71 13.26 3.23 -4.24
C LYS A 71 12.04 3.95 -4.82
N LEU A 72 10.89 3.28 -4.84
CA LEU A 72 9.63 3.88 -5.25
C LEU A 72 9.28 5.05 -4.35
N ARG A 73 9.28 4.85 -3.02
CA ARG A 73 8.91 5.89 -2.07
C ARG A 73 9.81 7.12 -2.15
N ALA A 74 11.11 6.92 -2.34
CA ALA A 74 12.09 7.99 -2.45
C ALA A 74 11.87 8.87 -3.70
N GLY A 75 11.26 8.33 -4.75
CA GLY A 75 10.92 9.09 -5.97
C GLY A 75 9.55 9.77 -5.93
N ILE A 76 8.79 9.63 -4.84
CA ILE A 76 7.45 10.21 -4.69
C ILE A 76 7.50 11.52 -3.90
N GLU A 77 7.12 12.61 -4.56
CA GLU A 77 6.87 13.92 -3.96
C GLU A 77 5.36 14.09 -3.70
N ALA A 78 4.96 14.01 -2.43
CA ALA A 78 3.56 14.12 -2.05
C ALA A 78 3.33 14.64 -0.63
N ASP A 79 2.23 15.37 -0.44
CA ASP A 79 1.80 15.82 0.89
C ASP A 79 1.33 14.63 1.73
N GLN A 80 0.61 13.70 1.12
CA GLN A 80 0.06 12.50 1.75
C GLN A 80 0.36 11.26 0.91
N VAL A 81 0.84 10.20 1.57
CA VAL A 81 1.06 8.89 0.95
C VAL A 81 0.34 7.84 1.77
N PHE A 82 -0.35 6.93 1.10
CA PHE A 82 -1.10 5.83 1.69
C PHE A 82 -0.60 4.51 1.12
N TRP A 83 -0.17 3.62 2.01
CA TRP A 83 0.29 2.28 1.65
C TRP A 83 -0.78 1.25 1.97
N LEU A 84 -1.25 0.51 0.98
CA LEU A 84 -2.05 -0.68 1.24
C LEU A 84 -1.15 -1.80 1.71
N LEU A 85 -1.36 -2.28 2.94
CA LEU A 85 -0.62 -3.43 3.44
C LEU A 85 -1.06 -4.71 2.71
N PRO A 86 -0.13 -5.47 2.10
CA PRO A 86 -0.44 -6.76 1.51
C PRO A 86 -0.73 -7.80 2.60
N ALA A 87 -1.42 -8.87 2.23
CA ALA A 87 -1.72 -9.98 3.15
C ALA A 87 -0.47 -10.75 3.61
N LYS A 88 0.63 -10.71 2.83
CA LYS A 88 1.89 -11.37 3.16
C LYS A 88 2.65 -10.58 4.24
N ALA A 89 3.07 -11.25 5.32
CA ALA A 89 3.70 -10.61 6.47
C ALA A 89 4.99 -9.85 6.12
N LYS A 90 5.94 -10.48 5.41
CA LYS A 90 7.25 -9.85 5.11
C LYS A 90 7.13 -8.53 4.32
N PRO A 91 6.40 -8.46 3.19
CA PRO A 91 6.14 -7.18 2.52
C PRO A 91 5.39 -6.17 3.40
N ALA A 92 4.45 -6.62 4.24
CA ALA A 92 3.73 -5.73 5.15
C ALA A 92 4.66 -5.10 6.22
N ASP A 93 5.61 -5.85 6.76
CA ASP A 93 6.59 -5.34 7.73
C ASP A 93 7.51 -4.29 7.09
N ALA A 94 7.99 -4.56 5.88
CA ALA A 94 8.76 -3.61 5.07
C ALA A 94 7.99 -2.28 4.85
N MET A 95 6.72 -2.36 4.49
CA MET A 95 5.86 -1.19 4.33
C MET A 95 5.63 -0.43 5.63
N ARG A 96 5.46 -1.13 6.76
CA ARG A 96 5.32 -0.50 8.08
C ARG A 96 6.56 0.32 8.44
N GLU A 97 7.75 -0.23 8.21
CA GLU A 97 9.00 0.49 8.45
C GLU A 97 9.11 1.75 7.59
N LEU A 98 8.80 1.63 6.30
CA LEU A 98 8.80 2.76 5.37
C LEU A 98 7.79 3.83 5.77
N ALA A 99 6.56 3.43 6.08
CA ALA A 99 5.52 4.37 6.46
C ALA A 99 5.87 5.12 7.74
N ARG A 100 6.50 4.44 8.70
CA ARG A 100 7.04 5.09 9.92
C ARG A 100 8.12 6.11 9.60
N LEU A 101 9.06 5.78 8.71
CA LEU A 101 10.16 6.67 8.33
C LEU A 101 9.67 7.94 7.62
N TYR A 102 8.72 7.80 6.70
CA TYR A 102 8.18 8.90 5.89
C TYR A 102 6.95 9.57 6.50
N LYS A 103 6.48 9.08 7.65
CA LYS A 103 5.22 9.49 8.32
C LYS A 103 4.00 9.32 7.40
N ASP A 104 4.04 8.31 6.54
CA ASP A 104 2.96 7.95 5.64
C ASP A 104 1.86 7.19 6.40
N HIS A 105 0.70 7.04 5.77
CA HIS A 105 -0.42 6.28 6.29
C HIS A 105 -0.35 4.82 5.84
N LEU A 106 -0.88 3.94 6.67
CA LEU A 106 -1.13 2.55 6.32
C LEU A 106 -2.63 2.32 6.17
N MET A 107 -2.99 1.56 5.15
CA MET A 107 -4.34 1.09 4.91
C MET A 107 -4.40 -0.42 5.03
N ILE A 108 -5.54 -0.93 5.47
CA ILE A 108 -5.82 -2.36 5.58
C ILE A 108 -7.10 -2.72 4.86
N ILE A 109 -7.12 -3.91 4.27
CA ILE A 109 -8.34 -4.47 3.69
C ILE A 109 -9.19 -5.05 4.82
N GLU A 110 -10.23 -4.33 5.22
CA GLU A 110 -11.17 -4.78 6.26
C GLU A 110 -12.09 -5.89 5.73
N GLU A 111 -12.67 -5.68 4.54
CA GLU A 111 -13.55 -6.65 3.90
C GLU A 111 -12.87 -7.32 2.71
N LYS A 112 -12.46 -8.57 2.91
CA LYS A 112 -11.76 -9.39 1.90
C LYS A 112 -12.70 -10.36 1.21
N GLN A 113 -12.39 -10.66 -0.04
CA GLN A 113 -12.93 -11.82 -0.75
C GLN A 113 -12.48 -13.13 -0.10
N ARG A 114 -13.07 -14.24 -0.54
CA ARG A 114 -12.75 -15.59 -0.05
C ARG A 114 -11.26 -15.92 -0.14
N ASN A 115 -10.54 -15.39 -1.14
CA ASN A 115 -9.10 -15.62 -1.32
C ASN A 115 -8.20 -14.93 -0.28
N GLN A 116 -8.75 -14.11 0.62
CA GLN A 116 -8.02 -13.38 1.68
C GLN A 116 -6.93 -12.42 1.17
N ILE A 117 -6.94 -12.10 -0.12
CA ILE A 117 -5.97 -11.20 -0.77
C ILE A 117 -6.69 -9.95 -1.28
N HIS A 118 -7.80 -10.15 -1.98
CA HIS A 118 -8.49 -9.07 -2.67
C HIS A 118 -9.61 -8.48 -1.82
N PRO A 119 -9.92 -7.18 -1.94
CA PRO A 119 -11.09 -6.59 -1.30
C PRO A 119 -12.39 -7.03 -1.97
N THR A 120 -13.49 -7.04 -1.21
CA THR A 120 -14.84 -6.96 -1.79
C THR A 120 -15.04 -5.56 -2.40
N GLU A 121 -16.14 -5.34 -3.13
CA GLU A 121 -16.51 -3.99 -3.59
C GLU A 121 -16.57 -3.00 -2.41
N ARG A 122 -17.24 -3.40 -1.32
CA ARG A 122 -17.28 -2.63 -0.08
C ARG A 122 -15.88 -2.43 0.53
N GLY A 123 -15.02 -3.44 0.47
CA GLY A 123 -13.62 -3.31 0.89
C GLY A 123 -12.86 -2.24 0.11
N SER A 124 -13.05 -2.16 -1.21
CA SER A 124 -12.45 -1.13 -2.07
C SER A 124 -12.96 0.27 -1.73
N GLU A 125 -14.25 0.42 -1.44
CA GLU A 125 -14.86 1.68 -0.99
C GLU A 125 -14.27 2.14 0.37
N LEU A 126 -14.04 1.21 1.30
CA LEU A 126 -13.39 1.50 2.59
C LEU A 126 -11.93 1.94 2.40
N LEU A 127 -11.19 1.36 1.47
CA LEU A 127 -9.83 1.79 1.12
C LEU A 127 -9.83 3.21 0.50
N ALA A 128 -10.80 3.51 -0.35
CA ALA A 128 -10.99 4.86 -0.88
C ALA A 128 -11.27 5.87 0.25
N THR A 129 -12.07 5.48 1.24
CA THR A 129 -12.33 6.29 2.44
C THR A 129 -11.07 6.51 3.28
N GLN A 130 -10.30 5.44 3.57
CA GLN A 130 -9.04 5.54 4.32
C GLN A 130 -8.06 6.52 3.66
N SER A 131 -7.96 6.48 2.32
CA SER A 131 -7.09 7.37 1.53
C SER A 131 -7.56 8.82 1.39
N HIS A 132 -8.62 9.23 2.09
CA HIS A 132 -9.03 10.65 2.22
C HIS A 132 -8.58 11.29 3.55
N THR A 133 -7.99 10.51 4.46
CA THR A 133 -7.53 11.02 5.76
C THR A 133 -6.54 12.18 5.57
N LYS A 134 -6.67 13.25 6.37
CA LYS A 134 -5.80 14.43 6.26
C LYS A 134 -4.77 14.48 7.37
N GLY A 135 -3.60 15.05 7.05
CA GLY A 135 -2.49 15.20 7.99
C GLY A 135 -1.64 13.93 8.08
N LYS A 136 -0.37 14.05 8.51
CA LYS A 136 0.53 12.89 8.61
C LYS A 136 0.12 11.97 9.77
N MET A 137 0.38 10.67 9.61
CA MET A 137 0.16 9.66 10.65
C MET A 137 1.03 9.99 11.88
N ASP A 138 0.40 10.11 13.05
CA ASP A 138 1.12 10.31 14.31
C ASP A 138 1.60 8.96 14.85
N TRP A 139 2.80 8.58 14.44
CA TRP A 139 3.47 7.35 14.87
C TRP A 139 3.88 7.32 16.34
N THR A 140 3.69 8.41 17.09
CA THR A 140 3.91 8.44 18.55
C THR A 140 2.69 7.97 19.33
N LYS A 141 1.52 7.89 18.66
CA LYS A 141 0.28 7.36 19.24
C LYS A 141 0.00 5.98 18.66
N PRO A 142 -0.30 4.97 19.50
CA PRO A 142 -0.68 3.65 19.00
C PRO A 142 -2.02 3.76 18.27
N THR A 143 -1.97 3.70 16.95
CA THR A 143 -3.14 3.81 16.05
C THR A 143 -3.58 2.45 15.49
N TRP A 144 -2.85 1.38 15.80
CA TRP A 144 -3.28 0.02 15.49
C TRP A 144 -4.33 -0.44 16.51
N PRO A 145 -5.46 -1.05 16.09
CA PRO A 145 -6.21 -1.86 17.04
C PRO A 145 -5.25 -2.94 17.54
N LYS A 146 -5.08 -3.03 18.86
CA LYS A 146 -4.42 -4.15 19.53
C LYS A 146 -5.23 -5.42 19.25
N ARG A 147 -5.17 -5.97 18.05
CA ARG A 147 -5.43 -7.39 17.81
C ARG A 147 -4.09 -7.99 17.48
N ALA A 148 -3.45 -8.55 18.51
CA ALA A 148 -2.46 -9.58 18.29
C ALA A 148 -3.07 -10.62 17.33
N PRO A 149 -2.30 -11.21 16.39
CA PRO A 149 -2.79 -12.36 15.66
C PRO A 149 -3.28 -13.39 16.68
N PRO A 150 -4.42 -14.07 16.44
CA PRO A 150 -4.82 -15.15 17.33
C PRO A 150 -3.63 -16.10 17.43
N LEU A 151 -3.12 -16.29 18.64
CA LEU A 151 -2.15 -17.33 18.92
C LEU A 151 -2.82 -18.62 18.45
N ILE A 152 -2.26 -19.22 17.40
CA ILE A 152 -2.66 -20.55 16.97
C ILE A 152 -2.38 -21.43 18.17
N GLY A 153 -3.44 -21.96 18.77
CA GLY A 153 -3.36 -22.77 19.97
C GLY A 153 -2.45 -23.97 19.77
N GLY A 154 -1.64 -24.22 20.80
CA GLY A 154 -0.96 -25.47 21.11
C GLY A 154 -1.01 -25.63 22.62
#